data_AF-A0A3M7FNS8-F1
#
_entry.id   AF-A0A3M7FNS8-F1
#
_cell.length_a   1.000
_cell.length_b   1.000
_cell.length_c   1.000
_cell.angle_alpha   90.00
_cell.angle_beta   90.00
_cell.angle_gamma   90.00
#
_symmetry.space_group_name_H-M   'P 1'
#
loop_
_entity.id
_entity.type
_entity.pdbx_description
1 polymer ?
#
loop_
_entity_poly.entity_id
_entity_poly.type
_entity_poly.pdbx_seq_one_letter_code
_entity_poly.pdbx_strand_id
1 'polypeptide(L)'
;MSPPPSSQVHIFNPEGHPPQVPSYSHISSIPISSTHRLVSLAGQVGVPPTTTASDHIPSFPDQVRAALTNVDKCLAAAGVTKRDIVSNRQYVVKLQSRSSEDFDARERIFCQWWRSTEGEGSLPPPDTYIGVDSLANPSVLYEIEIQCVAAL
;
A
#
# COMPACT_ATOMS: atom_id res chain seq x y z
N MET A 1 5.61 -6.17 38.72
CA MET A 1 5.19 -5.42 37.52
C MET A 1 6.20 -5.73 36.43
N SER A 2 5.79 -6.38 35.35
CA SER A 2 6.66 -6.55 34.18
C SER A 2 6.98 -5.17 33.59
N PRO A 3 8.20 -4.93 33.08
CA PRO A 3 8.51 -3.68 32.41
C PRO A 3 7.51 -3.43 31.27
N PRO A 4 7.16 -2.18 30.96
CA PRO A 4 6.33 -1.88 29.81
C PRO A 4 6.97 -2.49 28.56
N PRO A 5 6.17 -3.01 27.61
CA PRO A 5 6.71 -3.49 26.34
C PRO A 5 7.59 -2.37 25.74
N SER A 6 8.76 -2.73 25.23
CA SER A 6 9.67 -1.79 24.56
C SER A 6 8.87 -0.99 23.52
N SER A 7 8.75 0.32 23.73
CA SER A 7 8.08 1.25 22.80
C SER A 7 8.94 1.56 21.56
N GLN A 8 9.90 0.70 21.25
CA GLN A 8 10.83 0.88 20.16
C GLN A 8 10.14 0.67 18.81
N VAL A 9 10.29 1.65 17.92
CA VAL A 9 9.88 1.52 16.53
C VAL A 9 10.83 0.58 15.81
N HIS A 10 10.28 -0.45 15.16
CA HIS A 10 11.01 -1.32 14.26
C HIS A 10 10.79 -0.86 12.81
N ILE A 11 11.87 -0.55 12.10
CA ILE A 11 11.85 -0.03 10.71
C ILE A 11 12.62 -1.01 9.84
N PHE A 12 12.00 -1.48 8.76
CA PHE A 12 12.59 -2.48 7.87
C PHE A 12 11.96 -2.46 6.47
N ASN A 13 12.53 -3.22 5.55
CA ASN A 13 12.09 -3.32 4.15
C ASN A 13 11.79 -4.79 3.79
N PRO A 14 10.73 -5.05 2.98
CA PRO A 14 10.38 -6.40 2.55
C PRO A 14 11.40 -6.99 1.57
N GLU A 15 11.68 -8.29 1.69
CA GLU A 15 12.44 -9.03 0.70
C GLU A 15 11.66 -9.14 -0.62
N GLY A 16 12.33 -9.05 -1.77
CA GLY A 16 11.70 -9.14 -3.10
C GLY A 16 10.80 -7.95 -3.47
N HIS A 17 10.78 -6.90 -2.65
CA HIS A 17 10.17 -5.63 -2.97
C HIS A 17 11.07 -4.80 -3.90
N PRO A 18 10.52 -4.01 -4.85
CA PRO A 18 11.32 -3.04 -5.59
C PRO A 18 12.17 -2.18 -4.66
N PRO A 19 13.44 -1.87 -5.01
CA PRO A 19 14.32 -1.11 -4.15
C PRO A 19 13.73 0.26 -3.78
N GLN A 20 13.83 0.64 -2.51
CA GLN A 20 13.55 2.00 -2.04
C GLN A 20 14.68 2.96 -2.43
N VAL A 21 14.38 4.27 -2.37
CA VAL A 21 15.43 5.30 -2.33
C VAL A 21 15.85 5.57 -0.88
N PRO A 22 17.05 6.15 -0.63
CA PRO A 22 17.57 6.31 0.74
C PRO A 22 16.72 7.19 1.68
N SER A 23 15.74 7.94 1.18
CA SER A 23 14.93 8.88 1.97
C SER A 23 13.80 8.24 2.77
N TYR A 24 13.47 6.96 2.55
CA TYR A 24 12.39 6.29 3.28
C TYR A 24 12.62 4.77 3.45
N SER A 25 11.79 4.14 4.28
CA SER A 25 11.68 2.67 4.41
C SER A 25 10.23 2.25 4.20
N HIS A 26 10.01 1.03 3.72
CA HIS A 26 8.67 0.56 3.36
C HIS A 26 7.77 0.29 4.56
N ILE A 27 8.33 -0.10 5.70
CA ILE A 27 7.55 -0.58 6.85
C ILE A 27 8.07 0.05 8.14
N SER A 28 7.14 0.54 8.96
CA SER A 28 7.36 0.77 10.38
C SER A 28 6.37 -0.06 11.20
N SER A 29 6.84 -0.59 12.33
CA SER A 29 6.01 -1.30 13.29
C SER A 29 6.33 -0.84 14.70
N ILE A 30 5.30 -0.46 15.47
CA ILE A 30 5.45 0.04 16.82
C ILE A 30 4.38 -0.58 17.73
N PRO A 31 4.75 -1.16 18.90
CA PRO A 31 3.78 -1.54 19.91
C PRO A 31 2.96 -0.33 20.37
N ILE A 32 1.63 -0.45 20.34
CA ILE A 32 0.69 0.58 20.85
C ILE A 32 0.00 0.13 22.14
N SER A 33 0.15 -1.14 22.50
CA SER A 33 -0.27 -1.72 23.76
C SER A 33 0.58 -2.96 24.08
N SER A 34 0.27 -3.66 25.17
CA SER A 34 0.91 -4.94 25.51
C SER A 34 0.47 -6.11 24.63
N THR A 35 -0.52 -5.92 23.75
CA THR A 35 -1.09 -6.98 22.92
C THR A 35 -1.17 -6.61 21.45
N HIS A 36 -0.99 -5.34 21.08
CA HIS A 36 -1.16 -4.86 19.71
C HIS A 36 -0.05 -3.91 19.26
N ARG A 37 0.18 -3.89 17.96
CA ARG A 37 1.09 -2.97 17.26
C ARG A 37 0.37 -2.24 16.13
N LEU A 38 0.80 -1.01 15.89
CA LEU A 38 0.51 -0.28 14.67
C LEU A 38 1.60 -0.63 13.64
N VAL A 39 1.17 -0.95 12.43
CA VAL A 39 2.04 -1.13 11.26
C VAL A 39 1.67 -0.07 10.24
N SER A 40 2.65 0.71 9.78
CA SER A 40 2.46 1.67 8.69
C SER A 40 3.30 1.28 7.49
N LEU A 41 2.66 1.22 6.33
CA LEU A 41 3.33 0.99 5.06
C LEU A 41 3.54 2.33 4.36
N ALA A 42 4.75 2.56 3.86
CA ALA A 42 4.99 3.65 2.91
C ALA A 42 4.14 3.45 1.65
N GLY A 43 3.92 4.54 0.91
CA GLY A 43 3.19 4.51 -0.35
C GLY A 43 3.74 3.49 -1.34
N GLN A 44 2.85 2.63 -1.84
CA GLN A 44 3.17 1.58 -2.79
C GLN A 44 2.76 2.01 -4.19
N VAL A 45 3.68 1.88 -5.13
CA VAL A 45 3.52 2.31 -6.52
C VAL A 45 3.72 1.15 -7.49
N GLY A 46 3.24 1.33 -8.72
CA GLY A 46 3.28 0.29 -9.76
C GLY A 46 4.56 0.22 -10.59
N VAL A 47 5.51 1.14 -10.39
CA VAL A 47 6.77 1.21 -11.15
C VAL A 47 7.96 1.44 -10.21
N PRO A 48 9.16 0.90 -10.52
CA PRO A 48 10.36 1.16 -9.72
C PRO A 48 10.76 2.64 -9.70
N PRO A 49 11.46 3.12 -8.65
CA PRO A 49 11.91 4.52 -8.58
C PRO A 49 12.82 4.95 -9.74
N THR A 50 13.54 4.00 -10.34
CA THR A 50 14.48 4.22 -11.45
C THR A 50 13.81 4.33 -12.82
N THR A 51 12.47 4.21 -12.89
CA THR A 51 11.74 4.25 -14.15
C THR A 51 11.89 5.61 -14.83
N THR A 52 12.17 5.57 -16.13
CA THR A 52 12.39 6.72 -17.00
C THR A 52 11.37 6.76 -18.14
N ALA A 53 11.29 7.88 -18.86
CA ALA A 53 10.40 8.02 -20.01
C ALA A 53 10.77 7.11 -21.20
N SER A 54 12.01 6.57 -21.24
CA SER A 54 12.43 5.59 -22.24
C SER A 54 11.99 4.15 -21.92
N ASP A 55 11.55 3.89 -20.70
CA ASP A 55 11.07 2.57 -20.30
C ASP A 55 9.62 2.33 -20.77
N HIS A 56 9.22 1.06 -20.84
CA HIS A 56 7.82 0.71 -21.01
C HIS A 56 7.04 1.09 -19.75
N ILE A 57 6.17 2.11 -19.85
CA ILE A 57 5.33 2.55 -18.75
C ILE A 57 4.05 1.71 -18.71
N PRO A 58 3.78 0.94 -17.62
CA PRO A 58 2.57 0.15 -17.52
C PRO A 58 1.31 1.02 -17.55
N SER A 59 0.23 0.45 -18.06
CA SER A 59 -1.09 1.07 -18.04
C SER A 59 -1.53 1.36 -16.60
N PHE A 60 -2.49 2.28 -16.40
CA PHE A 60 -3.00 2.57 -15.06
C PHE A 60 -3.55 1.34 -14.33
N PRO A 61 -4.39 0.49 -14.94
CA PRO A 61 -4.82 -0.77 -14.31
C PRO A 61 -3.66 -1.70 -13.93
N ASP A 62 -2.59 -1.74 -14.72
CA ASP A 62 -1.42 -2.57 -14.41
C ASP A 62 -0.61 -1.98 -13.25
N GLN A 63 -0.51 -0.65 -13.17
CA GLN A 63 0.11 0.01 -12.02
C GLN A 63 -0.69 -0.20 -10.73
N VAL A 64 -2.03 -0.21 -10.79
CA VAL A 64 -2.87 -0.55 -9.62
C VAL A 64 -2.57 -1.97 -9.14
N ARG A 65 -2.52 -2.96 -10.04
CA ARG A 65 -2.19 -4.35 -9.67
C ARG A 65 -0.80 -4.48 -9.08
N ALA A 66 0.19 -3.81 -9.68
CA ALA A 66 1.57 -3.84 -9.20
C ALA A 66 1.70 -3.19 -7.81
N ALA A 67 1.03 -2.06 -7.57
CA ALA A 67 0.99 -1.41 -6.26
C ALA A 67 0.36 -2.31 -5.19
N LEU A 68 -0.77 -2.97 -5.49
CA LEU A 68 -1.40 -3.91 -4.55
C LEU A 68 -0.55 -5.17 -4.30
N THR A 69 0.18 -5.64 -5.32
CA THR A 69 1.17 -6.72 -5.15
C THR A 69 2.30 -6.30 -4.20
N ASN A 70 2.72 -5.04 -4.27
CA ASN A 70 3.73 -4.48 -3.37
C ASN A 70 3.19 -4.31 -1.94
N VAL A 71 1.90 -3.96 -1.78
CA VAL A 71 1.21 -4.02 -0.48
C VAL A 71 1.27 -5.45 0.08
N ASP A 72 0.94 -6.48 -0.70
CA ASP A 72 0.98 -7.86 -0.22
C ASP A 72 2.37 -8.28 0.27
N LYS A 73 3.44 -7.87 -0.42
CA LYS A 73 4.83 -8.10 0.03
C LYS A 73 5.11 -7.43 1.37
N CYS A 74 4.64 -6.20 1.55
CA CYS A 74 4.81 -5.46 2.80
C CYS A 74 4.03 -6.09 3.96
N LEU A 75 2.76 -6.47 3.72
CA LEU A 75 1.94 -7.18 4.72
C LEU A 75 2.61 -8.49 5.15
N ALA A 76 3.07 -9.29 4.19
CA ALA A 76 3.76 -10.55 4.45
C ALA A 76 5.04 -10.36 5.28
N ALA A 77 5.89 -9.40 4.92
CA ALA A 77 7.11 -9.10 5.67
C ALA A 77 6.83 -8.57 7.09
N ALA A 78 5.71 -7.86 7.29
CA ALA A 78 5.29 -7.38 8.60
C ALA A 78 4.52 -8.42 9.43
N GLY A 79 4.29 -9.62 8.90
CA GLY A 79 3.51 -10.66 9.58
C GLY A 79 2.08 -10.23 9.88
N VAL A 80 1.46 -9.46 8.97
CA VAL A 80 0.07 -9.00 9.04
C VAL A 80 -0.69 -9.41 7.78
N THR A 81 -2.01 -9.32 7.84
CA THR A 81 -2.91 -9.72 6.75
C THR A 81 -3.82 -8.56 6.35
N LYS A 82 -4.63 -8.75 5.30
CA LYS A 82 -5.59 -7.74 4.85
C LYS A 82 -6.65 -7.43 5.93
N ARG A 83 -6.98 -8.39 6.81
CA ARG A 83 -7.88 -8.19 7.97
C ARG A 83 -7.39 -7.15 8.97
N ASP A 84 -6.08 -6.95 9.04
CA ASP A 84 -5.48 -6.03 9.98
C ASP A 84 -5.51 -4.59 9.45
N ILE A 85 -5.88 -4.37 8.18
CA ILE A 85 -5.93 -3.04 7.56
C ILE A 85 -7.07 -2.22 8.19
N VAL A 86 -6.69 -1.10 8.80
CA VAL A 86 -7.63 -0.16 9.44
C VAL A 86 -7.84 1.11 8.62
N SER A 87 -6.91 1.43 7.72
CA SER A 87 -7.01 2.59 6.84
C SER A 87 -6.25 2.34 5.55
N ASN A 88 -6.85 2.78 4.45
CA ASN A 88 -6.28 2.78 3.12
C ASN A 88 -6.45 4.19 2.52
N ARG A 89 -5.38 4.73 1.93
CA ARG A 89 -5.36 6.04 1.27
C ARG A 89 -4.75 5.89 -0.11
N GLN A 90 -5.46 6.39 -1.13
CA GLN A 90 -5.10 6.18 -2.52
C GLN A 90 -5.01 7.49 -3.28
N TYR A 91 -3.92 7.65 -4.02
CA TYR A 91 -3.60 8.84 -4.77
C TYR A 91 -3.56 8.51 -6.26
N VAL A 92 -4.33 9.26 -7.06
CA VAL A 92 -4.43 9.06 -8.50
C VAL A 92 -4.10 10.34 -9.24
N VAL A 93 -3.08 10.26 -10.09
CA VAL A 93 -2.66 11.37 -10.94
C VAL A 93 -3.80 11.72 -11.89
N LYS A 94 -4.20 13.01 -11.88
CA LYS A 94 -5.25 13.58 -12.73
C LYS A 94 -6.55 12.77 -12.73
N LEU A 95 -6.99 12.33 -11.54
CA LEU A 95 -8.17 11.45 -11.36
C LEU A 95 -9.40 11.88 -12.19
N GLN A 96 -9.75 13.18 -12.16
CA GLN A 96 -10.94 13.70 -12.85
C GLN A 96 -10.80 13.72 -14.39
N SER A 97 -9.59 13.50 -14.91
CA SER A 97 -9.32 13.39 -16.35
C SER A 97 -9.19 11.95 -16.83
N ARG A 98 -9.33 10.95 -15.93
CA ARG A 98 -9.31 9.54 -16.31
C ARG A 98 -10.62 9.11 -16.95
N SER A 99 -10.55 8.05 -17.76
CA SER A 99 -11.74 7.44 -18.35
C SER A 99 -12.58 6.74 -17.29
N SER A 100 -13.87 6.52 -17.59
CA SER A 100 -14.73 5.66 -16.77
C SER A 100 -14.19 4.22 -16.72
N GLU A 101 -13.58 3.75 -17.80
CA GLU A 101 -12.92 2.43 -17.86
C GLU A 101 -11.78 2.30 -16.85
N ASP A 102 -10.95 3.33 -16.69
CA ASP A 102 -9.89 3.34 -15.68
C ASP A 102 -10.47 3.27 -14.26
N PHE A 103 -11.54 4.03 -14.00
CA PHE A 103 -12.23 4.03 -12.71
C PHE A 103 -12.81 2.63 -12.39
N ASP A 104 -13.57 2.06 -13.33
CA ASP A 104 -14.17 0.73 -13.18
C ASP A 104 -13.10 -0.37 -13.05
N ALA A 105 -12.00 -0.23 -13.79
CA ALA A 105 -10.88 -1.15 -13.69
C ALA A 105 -10.22 -1.11 -12.31
N ARG A 106 -9.94 0.08 -11.76
CA ARG A 106 -9.41 0.22 -10.39
C ARG A 106 -10.35 -0.43 -9.39
N GLU A 107 -11.64 -0.11 -9.46
CA GLU A 107 -12.62 -0.59 -8.48
C GLU A 107 -12.70 -2.12 -8.47
N ARG A 108 -12.79 -2.71 -9.67
CA ARG A 108 -12.77 -4.16 -9.85
C ARG A 108 -11.48 -4.78 -9.32
N ILE A 109 -10.32 -4.21 -9.66
CA ILE A 109 -9.01 -4.74 -9.23
C ILE A 109 -8.88 -4.70 -7.71
N PHE A 110 -9.25 -3.58 -7.07
CA PHE A 110 -9.17 -3.45 -5.61
C PHE A 110 -10.13 -4.43 -4.91
N CYS A 111 -11.37 -4.54 -5.38
CA CYS A 111 -12.34 -5.50 -4.85
C CYS A 111 -11.84 -6.95 -5.00
N GLN A 112 -11.30 -7.32 -6.16
CA GLN A 112 -10.72 -8.64 -6.39
C GLN A 112 -9.54 -8.92 -5.45
N TRP A 113 -8.65 -7.94 -5.30
CA TRP A 113 -7.51 -8.05 -4.39
C TRP A 113 -7.96 -8.25 -2.94
N TRP A 114 -8.94 -7.48 -2.45
CA TRP A 114 -9.49 -7.64 -1.10
C TRP A 114 -10.13 -9.02 -0.91
N ARG A 115 -11.05 -9.39 -1.81
CA ARG A 115 -11.82 -10.63 -1.72
C ARG A 115 -10.98 -11.90 -1.88
N SER A 116 -9.81 -11.81 -2.48
CA SER A 116 -8.89 -12.94 -2.64
C SER A 116 -8.52 -13.66 -1.32
N THR A 117 -8.54 -12.94 -0.19
CA THR A 117 -8.34 -13.53 1.15
C THR A 117 -9.54 -13.35 2.07
N GLU A 118 -10.31 -12.27 1.89
CA GLU A 118 -11.40 -11.90 2.80
C GLU A 118 -12.77 -12.45 2.41
N GLY A 119 -12.92 -12.94 1.18
CA GLY A 119 -14.17 -13.51 0.65
C GLY A 119 -15.18 -12.47 0.17
N GLU A 120 -16.14 -12.91 -0.66
CA GLU A 120 -17.07 -12.04 -1.40
C GLU A 120 -17.98 -11.17 -0.52
N GLY A 121 -18.33 -11.63 0.68
CA GLY A 121 -19.20 -10.91 1.61
C GLY A 121 -18.49 -9.95 2.57
N SER A 122 -17.16 -9.85 2.49
CA SER A 122 -16.39 -8.98 3.39
C SER A 122 -16.46 -7.52 2.95
N LEU A 123 -16.55 -6.62 3.93
CA LEU A 123 -16.45 -5.18 3.67
C LEU A 123 -14.97 -4.78 3.60
N PRO A 124 -14.56 -3.99 2.59
CA PRO A 124 -13.21 -3.45 2.52
C PRO A 124 -12.96 -2.44 3.66
N PRO A 125 -11.68 -2.11 3.95
CA PRO A 125 -11.33 -1.16 4.98
C PRO A 125 -11.74 0.27 4.56
N PRO A 126 -11.83 1.21 5.52
CA PRO A 126 -12.03 2.63 5.19
C PRO A 126 -11.03 3.12 4.14
N ASP A 127 -11.55 3.81 3.13
CA ASP A 127 -10.79 4.32 1.97
C ASP A 127 -10.90 5.84 1.88
N THR A 128 -9.82 6.48 1.44
CA THR A 128 -9.84 7.86 0.91
C THR A 128 -9.19 7.85 -0.46
N TYR A 129 -9.97 8.21 -1.47
CA TYR A 129 -9.56 8.20 -2.87
C TYR A 129 -9.38 9.63 -3.39
N ILE A 130 -8.14 10.01 -3.68
CA ILE A 130 -7.72 11.41 -3.89
C ILE A 130 -7.14 11.60 -5.28
N GLY A 131 -7.63 12.61 -5.99
CA GLY A 131 -6.99 13.10 -7.21
C GLY A 131 -5.81 14.02 -6.86
N VAL A 132 -4.63 13.74 -7.40
CA VAL A 132 -3.43 14.55 -7.23
C VAL A 132 -2.93 15.09 -8.57
N ASP A 133 -2.14 16.17 -8.51
CA ASP A 133 -1.52 16.73 -9.71
C ASP A 133 -0.41 15.83 -10.25
N SER A 134 0.45 15.32 -9.36
CA SER A 134 1.60 14.49 -9.67
C SER A 134 2.02 13.65 -8.46
N LEU A 135 2.89 12.66 -8.70
CA LEU A 135 3.54 11.81 -7.70
C LEU A 135 5.07 11.91 -7.83
N ALA A 136 5.82 11.16 -7.01
CA ALA A 136 7.28 11.30 -6.89
C ALA A 136 8.08 11.01 -8.18
N ASN A 137 7.49 10.31 -9.15
CA ASN A 137 8.07 10.07 -10.47
C ASN A 137 6.97 10.25 -11.53
N PRO A 138 7.24 10.93 -12.67
CA PRO A 138 6.23 11.22 -13.69
C PRO A 138 5.61 9.96 -14.34
N SER A 139 6.28 8.81 -14.26
CA SER A 139 5.77 7.53 -14.74
C SER A 139 4.79 6.85 -13.75
N VAL A 140 4.70 7.35 -12.52
CA VAL A 140 3.79 6.81 -11.49
C VAL A 140 2.42 7.46 -11.66
N LEU A 141 1.40 6.62 -11.82
CA LEU A 141 0.01 7.02 -12.05
C LEU A 141 -0.91 6.79 -10.85
N TYR A 142 -0.49 5.91 -9.93
CA TYR A 142 -1.25 5.43 -8.79
C TYR A 142 -0.31 5.13 -7.61
N GLU A 143 -0.73 5.52 -6.41
CA GLU A 143 -0.03 5.22 -5.16
C GLU A 143 -1.04 4.87 -4.05
N ILE A 144 -0.71 3.90 -3.19
CA ILE A 144 -1.54 3.45 -2.07
C ILE A 144 -0.74 3.39 -0.76
N GLU A 145 -1.24 4.06 0.28
CA GLU A 145 -0.76 4.02 1.65
C GLU A 145 -1.69 3.15 2.50
N ILE A 146 -1.10 2.31 3.37
CA ILE A 146 -1.85 1.37 4.21
C ILE A 146 -1.39 1.51 5.66
N GLN A 147 -2.36 1.48 6.58
CA GLN A 147 -2.11 1.31 8.00
C GLN A 147 -2.86 0.09 8.53
N CYS A 148 -2.19 -0.68 9.37
CA CYS A 148 -2.74 -1.87 10.01
C CYS A 148 -2.62 -1.80 11.54
N VAL A 149 -3.56 -2.45 12.23
CA VAL A 149 -3.43 -2.77 13.66
C VAL A 149 -3.55 -4.27 13.81
N ALA A 150 -2.50 -4.89 14.37
CA ALA A 150 -2.42 -6.34 14.53
C ALA A 150 -1.98 -6.72 15.95
N ALA A 151 -2.30 -7.94 16.36
CA ALA A 151 -1.77 -8.51 17.60
C ALA A 151 -0.23 -8.66 17.52
N LEU A 152 0.46 -8.45 18.63
CA LEU A 152 1.93 -8.56 18.73
C LEU A 152 2.47 -9.92 18.31
#